data_AF-A0AAV2PID9-F1
#
_entry.id   AF-A0AAV2PID9-F1
#
_cell.length_a   1.000
_cell.length_b   1.000
_cell.length_c   1.000
_cell.angle_alpha   90.00
_cell.angle_beta   90.00
_cell.angle_gamma   90.00
#
_symmetry.space_group_name_H-M   'P 1'
#
loop_
_entity.id
_entity.type
_entity.pdbx_description
1 polymer ?
#
loop_
_entity_poly.entity_id
_entity_poly.type
_entity_poly.pdbx_seq_one_letter_code
_entity_poly.pdbx_strand_id
1 'polypeptide(L)'
;QVNGNVIEVHNEETHLSEASWALRVPEGIIIFAGNGVIVKVSDKVHIMGPGIYRSQVGGVCGDNNGEITSDLIGPKNCVYTSADLFISAWSMKDSTCTEESELLTQQIVQAFQKKCPRPTGH
;
A
#
# COMPACT_ATOMS: atom_id res chain seq x y z
N GLN A 1 -19.88 11.55 -11.11
CA GLN A 1 -19.53 10.16 -11.45
C GLN A 1 -18.77 10.18 -12.76
N VAL A 2 -17.56 9.64 -12.77
CA VAL A 2 -16.66 9.56 -13.94
C VAL A 2 -16.90 8.20 -14.62
N ASN A 3 -18.16 7.88 -14.91
CA ASN A 3 -18.53 6.59 -15.53
C ASN A 3 -18.16 6.64 -17.02
N GLY A 4 -17.22 5.80 -17.45
CA GLY A 4 -16.77 5.77 -18.85
C GLY A 4 -15.89 6.94 -19.28
N ASN A 5 -15.48 7.80 -18.34
CA ASN A 5 -14.56 8.90 -18.59
C ASN A 5 -13.18 8.54 -18.05
N VAL A 6 -12.17 9.08 -18.71
CA VAL A 6 -10.77 9.02 -18.30
C VAL A 6 -10.57 9.79 -16.99
N ILE A 7 -9.73 9.26 -16.10
CA ILE A 7 -9.15 10.07 -15.02
C ILE A 7 -7.80 10.58 -15.49
N GLU A 8 -7.65 11.90 -15.53
CA GLU A 8 -6.36 12.52 -15.82
C GLU A 8 -5.50 12.57 -14.55
N VAL A 9 -4.34 11.92 -14.59
CA VAL A 9 -3.33 11.93 -13.53
C VAL A 9 -2.06 12.49 -14.14
N HIS A 10 -1.60 13.66 -13.68
CA HIS A 10 -0.43 14.34 -14.24
C HIS A 10 -0.46 14.53 -15.77
N ASN A 11 -1.64 14.85 -16.32
CA ASN A 11 -1.89 14.97 -17.77
C ASN A 11 -1.79 13.65 -18.55
N GLU A 12 -1.76 12.51 -17.87
CA GLU A 12 -1.93 11.19 -18.48
C GLU A 12 -3.36 10.68 -18.25
N GLU A 13 -3.96 10.26 -19.36
CA GLU A 13 -5.28 9.65 -19.38
C GLU A 13 -5.22 8.22 -18.84
N THR A 14 -5.81 7.98 -17.66
CA THR A 14 -5.94 6.64 -17.07
C THR A 14 -7.36 6.12 -17.20
N HIS A 15 -7.49 4.93 -17.79
CA HIS A 15 -8.77 4.22 -17.92
C HIS A 15 -9.04 3.35 -16.68
N LEU A 16 -10.22 3.52 -16.09
CA LEU A 16 -10.73 2.59 -15.10
C LEU A 16 -11.26 1.32 -15.78
N SER A 17 -11.14 0.18 -15.10
CA SER A 17 -11.85 -1.05 -15.51
C SER A 17 -13.36 -0.82 -15.58
N GLU A 18 -14.10 -1.58 -16.39
CA GLU A 18 -15.55 -1.43 -16.56
C GLU A 18 -16.36 -1.53 -15.25
N ALA A 19 -15.89 -2.32 -14.29
CA ALA A 19 -16.55 -2.48 -12.98
C ALA A 19 -16.19 -1.38 -11.96
N SER A 20 -15.30 -0.45 -12.33
CA SER A 20 -14.80 0.60 -11.44
C SER A 20 -15.31 1.96 -11.89
N TRP A 21 -15.50 2.88 -10.94
CA TRP A 21 -15.90 4.25 -11.22
C TRP A 21 -15.33 5.22 -10.19
N ALA A 22 -15.33 6.51 -10.51
CA ALA A 22 -14.85 7.53 -9.58
C ALA A 22 -15.82 8.70 -9.42
N LEU A 23 -15.67 9.41 -8.30
CA LEU A 23 -16.37 10.65 -7.99
C LEU A 23 -15.35 11.72 -7.62
N ARG A 24 -15.29 12.79 -8.41
CA ARG A 24 -14.61 14.02 -8.01
C ARG A 24 -15.48 14.74 -6.97
N VAL A 25 -14.89 15.08 -5.84
CA VAL A 25 -15.50 15.83 -4.73
C VAL A 25 -14.66 17.10 -4.48
N PRO A 26 -15.17 18.12 -3.76
CA PRO A 26 -14.40 19.35 -3.52
C PRO A 26 -13.03 19.10 -2.88
N GLU A 27 -12.92 18.09 -2.03
CA GLU A 27 -11.70 17.75 -1.28
C GLU A 27 -10.77 16.77 -2.03
N GLY A 28 -11.15 16.28 -3.22
CA GLY A 28 -10.33 15.33 -3.98
C GLY A 28 -11.12 14.35 -4.87
N ILE A 29 -10.72 13.08 -4.86
CA ILE A 29 -11.35 12.02 -5.66
C ILE A 29 -11.62 10.78 -4.82
N ILE A 30 -12.77 10.15 -5.05
CA ILE A 30 -13.13 8.87 -4.48
C ILE A 30 -13.22 7.87 -5.62
N ILE A 31 -12.43 6.79 -5.56
CA ILE A 31 -12.38 5.71 -6.53
C ILE A 31 -13.07 4.50 -5.92
N PHE A 32 -14.03 3.94 -6.64
CA PHE A 32 -14.74 2.71 -6.30
C PHE A 32 -14.27 1.61 -7.26
N ALA A 33 -13.44 0.70 -6.76
CA ALA A 33 -12.93 -0.41 -7.54
C ALA A 33 -13.98 -1.53 -7.67
N GLY A 34 -13.95 -2.26 -8.78
CA GLY A 34 -14.90 -3.34 -9.06
C GLY A 34 -14.86 -4.52 -8.08
N ASN A 35 -13.80 -4.63 -7.28
CA ASN A 35 -13.68 -5.62 -6.21
C ASN A 35 -14.21 -5.12 -4.85
N GLY A 36 -14.81 -3.93 -4.81
CA GLY A 36 -15.40 -3.32 -3.61
C GLY A 36 -14.43 -2.46 -2.79
N VAL A 37 -13.15 -2.35 -3.17
CA VAL A 37 -12.21 -1.42 -2.52
C VAL A 37 -12.59 0.02 -2.87
N ILE A 38 -12.58 0.90 -1.88
CA ILE A 38 -12.79 2.34 -2.02
C ILE A 38 -11.50 3.06 -1.65
N VAL A 39 -11.01 3.91 -2.54
CA VAL A 39 -9.83 4.75 -2.31
C VAL A 39 -10.26 6.22 -2.35
N LYS A 40 -10.10 6.94 -1.25
CA LYS A 40 -10.25 8.40 -1.22
C LYS A 40 -8.88 9.03 -1.24
N VAL A 41 -8.64 9.89 -2.23
CA VAL A 41 -7.41 10.66 -2.38
C VAL A 41 -7.73 12.14 -2.21
N SER A 42 -7.07 12.77 -1.24
CA SER A 42 -7.24 14.18 -0.83
C SER A 42 -5.90 14.70 -0.30
N ASP A 43 -5.87 15.45 0.81
CA ASP A 43 -4.63 15.71 1.57
C ASP A 43 -4.04 14.42 2.16
N LYS A 44 -4.88 13.40 2.33
CA LYS A 44 -4.53 12.03 2.73
C LYS A 44 -5.09 11.01 1.76
N VAL A 45 -4.52 9.80 1.80
CA VAL A 45 -5.06 8.61 1.13
C VAL A 45 -5.74 7.74 2.17
N HIS A 46 -7.02 7.44 1.95
CA HIS A 46 -7.78 6.47 2.74
C HIS A 46 -8.15 5.28 1.85
N ILE A 47 -7.90 4.08 2.36
CA ILE A 47 -8.25 2.82 1.69
C ILE A 47 -9.25 2.10 2.58
N MET A 48 -10.40 1.75 2.01
CA MET A 48 -11.45 1.00 2.68
C MET A 48 -11.78 -0.23 1.85
N GLY A 49 -11.83 -1.40 2.49
CA GLY A 49 -12.13 -2.66 1.82
C GLY A 49 -13.30 -3.39 2.49
N PRO A 50 -14.02 -4.25 1.77
CA PRO A 50 -14.98 -5.16 2.38
C PRO A 50 -14.31 -6.10 3.39
N GLY A 51 -15.08 -6.59 4.37
CA GLY A 51 -14.57 -7.44 5.45
C GLY A 51 -13.91 -8.75 4.99
N ILE A 52 -14.18 -9.18 3.74
CA ILE A 52 -13.50 -10.34 3.13
C ILE A 52 -11.99 -10.15 3.01
N TYR A 53 -11.47 -8.92 3.03
CA TYR A 53 -10.03 -8.65 2.97
C TYR A 53 -9.32 -8.69 4.33
N ARG A 54 -10.05 -8.93 5.43
CA ARG A 54 -9.47 -9.10 6.76
C ARG A 54 -8.46 -10.25 6.77
N SER A 55 -7.24 -9.98 7.23
CA SER A 55 -6.12 -10.94 7.28
C SER A 55 -5.70 -11.51 5.92
N GLN A 56 -6.15 -10.90 4.81
CA GLN A 56 -5.80 -11.32 3.43
C GLN A 56 -5.01 -10.25 2.66
N VAL A 57 -4.76 -9.11 3.30
CA VAL A 57 -3.96 -8.01 2.75
C VAL A 57 -2.65 -7.90 3.51
N GLY A 58 -1.73 -7.14 2.95
CA GLY A 58 -0.48 -6.78 3.59
C GLY A 58 0.08 -5.52 2.95
N GLY A 59 0.91 -4.80 3.70
CA GLY A 59 1.52 -3.57 3.23
C GLY A 59 1.79 -2.64 4.39
N VAL A 60 2.10 -1.39 4.06
CA VAL A 60 2.37 -0.33 5.06
C VAL A 60 1.16 0.02 5.95
N CYS A 61 -0.05 -0.43 5.57
CA CYS A 61 -1.29 -0.28 6.36
C CYS A 61 -1.61 -1.51 7.22
N GLY A 62 -0.72 -2.49 7.35
CA GLY A 62 -0.95 -3.74 8.08
C GLY A 62 -1.75 -4.78 7.28
N ASP A 63 -2.24 -5.80 7.98
CA ASP A 63 -2.96 -6.95 7.39
C ASP A 63 -4.50 -6.88 7.62
N ASN A 64 -4.98 -5.80 8.23
CA ASN A 64 -6.39 -5.54 8.54
C ASN A 64 -7.03 -6.60 9.47
N ASN A 65 -6.25 -7.32 10.28
CA ASN A 65 -6.76 -8.33 11.21
C ASN A 65 -7.28 -7.74 12.54
N GLY A 66 -7.23 -6.42 12.74
CA GLY A 66 -7.68 -5.73 13.96
C GLY A 66 -6.75 -5.88 15.17
N GLU A 67 -5.56 -6.47 14.99
CA GLU A 67 -4.53 -6.64 15.99
C GLU A 67 -3.33 -5.72 15.65
N ILE A 68 -3.22 -4.62 16.39
CA ILE A 68 -2.20 -3.60 16.15
C ILE A 68 -0.77 -4.13 16.31
N THR A 69 -0.58 -5.19 17.11
CA THR A 69 0.75 -5.76 17.34
C THR A 69 1.30 -6.49 16.10
N SER A 70 0.45 -6.85 15.13
CA SER A 70 0.85 -7.48 13.86
C SER A 70 1.00 -6.52 12.69
N ASP A 71 0.64 -5.23 12.84
CA ASP A 71 0.63 -4.29 11.71
C ASP A 71 2.03 -3.99 11.15
N LEU A 72 3.08 -4.20 11.95
CA LEU A 72 4.48 -4.04 11.54
C LEU A 72 5.14 -5.35 11.09
N ILE A 73 4.36 -6.30 10.57
CA ILE A 73 4.88 -7.50 9.90
C ILE A 73 5.15 -7.17 8.42
N GLY A 74 6.43 -7.20 8.02
CA GLY A 74 6.83 -6.89 6.65
C GLY A 74 6.72 -8.07 5.68
N PRO A 75 7.08 -7.88 4.39
CA PRO A 75 6.77 -8.82 3.30
C PRO A 75 7.49 -10.18 3.38
N LYS A 76 8.48 -10.31 4.27
CA LYS A 76 9.21 -11.57 4.55
C LYS A 76 8.79 -12.22 5.87
N ASN A 77 7.62 -11.85 6.38
CA ASN A 77 7.08 -12.28 7.66
C ASN A 77 8.02 -11.96 8.85
N CYS A 78 8.76 -10.84 8.74
CA CYS A 78 9.62 -10.32 9.79
C CYS A 78 8.83 -9.30 10.62
N VAL A 79 8.99 -9.34 11.94
CA VAL A 79 8.43 -8.33 12.85
C VAL A 79 9.40 -7.16 12.97
N TYR A 80 8.93 -5.94 12.71
CA TYR A 80 9.73 -4.72 12.78
C TYR A 80 9.34 -3.88 14.00
N THR A 81 10.33 -3.23 14.62
CA THR A 81 10.13 -2.23 15.68
C THR A 81 10.48 -0.81 15.23
N SER A 82 11.21 -0.68 14.11
CA SER A 82 11.51 0.60 13.46
C SER A 82 10.54 0.82 12.30
N ALA A 83 9.78 1.92 12.36
CA ALA A 83 8.88 2.32 11.29
C ALA A 83 9.63 2.57 9.97
N ASP A 84 10.79 3.23 10.02
CA ASP A 84 11.59 3.53 8.83
C ASP A 84 12.06 2.24 8.13
N LEU A 85 12.57 1.28 8.91
CA LEU A 85 13.01 0.00 8.36
C LEU A 85 11.83 -0.84 7.84
N PHE A 86 10.67 -0.76 8.50
CA PHE A 86 9.43 -1.39 8.03
C PHE A 86 8.96 -0.82 6.70
N ILE A 87 8.87 0.50 6.57
CA ILE A 87 8.50 1.19 5.32
C ILE A 87 9.50 0.87 4.21
N SER A 88 10.80 0.88 4.54
CA SER A 88 11.87 0.50 3.62
C SER A 88 11.71 -0.92 3.11
N ALA A 89 11.26 -1.86 3.97
CA ALA A 89 11.04 -3.24 3.58
C ALA A 89 9.89 -3.44 2.58
N TRP A 90 8.94 -2.49 2.53
CA TRP A 90 7.84 -2.46 1.56
C TRP A 90 8.14 -1.62 0.31
N SER A 91 9.29 -0.95 0.26
CA SER A 91 9.68 -0.11 -0.88
C SER A 91 10.09 -0.96 -2.08
N MET A 92 9.81 -0.45 -3.28
CA MET A 92 10.18 -1.07 -4.56
C MET A 92 11.17 -0.17 -5.30
N LYS A 93 11.91 -0.76 -6.25
CA LYS A 93 12.78 0.00 -7.15
C LYS A 93 11.93 0.90 -8.04
N ASP A 94 12.31 2.16 -8.18
CA ASP A 94 11.66 3.11 -9.09
C ASP A 94 12.72 3.92 -9.84
N SER A 95 12.50 4.18 -11.14
CA SER A 95 13.47 4.91 -11.96
C SER A 95 13.73 6.35 -11.51
N THR A 96 12.86 6.91 -10.67
CA THR A 96 12.99 8.27 -10.12
C THR A 96 13.82 8.31 -8.83
N CYS A 97 14.11 7.16 -8.22
CA CYS A 97 14.98 7.06 -7.05
C CYS A 97 16.47 7.02 -7.47
N THR A 98 17.35 7.56 -6.63
CA THR A 98 18.79 7.49 -6.90
C THR A 98 19.31 6.08 -6.62
N GLU A 99 20.13 5.54 -7.52
CA GLU A 99 20.67 4.17 -7.38
C GLU A 99 21.37 3.94 -6.03
N GLU A 100 22.02 4.97 -5.49
CA GLU A 100 22.69 4.93 -4.18
C GLU A 100 21.70 4.73 -3.02
N SER A 101 20.61 5.50 -3.01
CA SER A 101 19.58 5.40 -1.97
C SER A 101 18.84 4.06 -2.03
N GLU A 102 18.59 3.55 -3.24
CA GLU A 102 17.97 2.25 -3.46
C GLU A 102 18.87 1.11 -2.96
N LEU A 103 20.15 1.14 -3.34
CA LEU A 103 21.11 0.10 -2.97
C LEU A 103 21.29 0.04 -1.45
N LEU A 104 21.46 1.20 -0.80
CA LEU A 104 21.63 1.27 0.66
C LEU A 104 20.40 0.73 1.38
N THR A 105 19.20 1.16 0.95
CA THR A 105 17.93 0.71 1.53
C THR A 105 17.80 -0.81 1.43
N GLN A 106 18.04 -1.37 0.24
CA GLN A 106 17.94 -2.82 0.03
C GLN A 106 18.97 -3.59 0.86
N GLN A 107 20.21 -3.11 0.97
CA GLN A 107 21.24 -3.77 1.78
C GLN A 107 20.86 -3.84 3.26
N ILE A 108 20.39 -2.72 3.83
CA ILE A 108 19.96 -2.65 5.24
C ILE A 108 18.77 -3.57 5.50
N VAL A 109 17.74 -3.49 4.64
CA VAL A 109 16.54 -4.33 4.75
C VAL A 109 16.90 -5.81 4.66
N GLN A 110 17.71 -6.21 3.68
CA GLN A 110 18.12 -7.61 3.49
C GLN A 110 18.96 -8.12 4.66
N ALA A 111 19.87 -7.28 5.20
CA ALA A 111 20.68 -7.65 6.34
C ALA A 111 19.81 -7.95 7.58
N PHE A 112 18.78 -7.13 7.83
CA PHE A 112 17.81 -7.36 8.90
C PHE A 112 16.97 -8.62 8.66
N GLN A 113 16.36 -8.76 7.47
CA GLN A 113 15.44 -9.86 7.16
C GLN A 113 16.09 -11.26 7.26
N LYS A 114 17.40 -11.36 7.08
CA LYS A 114 18.16 -12.61 7.26
C LYS A 114 18.10 -13.15 8.69
N LYS A 115 17.93 -12.30 9.70
CA LYS A 115 18.00 -12.66 11.13
C LYS A 115 16.83 -12.14 11.96
N CYS A 116 15.80 -11.61 11.31
CA CYS A 116 14.68 -10.96 11.97
C CYS A 116 13.87 -11.94 12.86
N PRO A 117 13.23 -11.44 13.92
CA PRO A 117 12.19 -12.19 14.62
C PRO A 117 11.00 -12.42 13.68
N ARG A 118 10.36 -13.57 13.81
CA ARG A 118 9.13 -13.94 13.07
C ARG A 118 8.01 -14.23 14.08
N PRO A 119 6.75 -13.96 13.72
CA PRO A 119 5.62 -14.37 14.56
C PRO A 119 5.68 -15.88 14.82
N THR A 120 5.50 -16.29 16.06
CA THR A 120 5.37 -17.71 16.44
C THR A 120 3.90 -18.11 16.36
N GLY A 121 3.55 -18.99 15.42
CA GLY A 121 2.19 -19.53 15.30
C GLY A 121 1.62 -19.39 13.88
N HIS A 122 1.60 -20.51 13.17
CA HIS A 122 0.62 -20.83 12.13
C HIS A 122 -0.04 -22.14 12.56
#